data_AF-A0A250KIS4-F1
#
_entry.id   AF-A0A250KIS4-F1
#
_cell.length_a   1.000
_cell.length_b   1.000
_cell.length_c   1.000
_cell.angle_alpha   90.00
_cell.angle_beta   90.00
_cell.angle_gamma   90.00
#
_symmetry.space_group_name_H-M   'P 1'
#
loop_
_entity.id
_entity.type
_entity.pdbx_description
1 polymer ?
#
loop_
_entity_poly.entity_id
_entity_poly.type
_entity_poly.pdbx_seq_one_letter_code
_entity_poly.pdbx_strand_id
1 'polypeptide(L)'
;MSTISTISVGNLVLNKATPPRKPRVEHYLIPSYQRGYRWTELHVSSLLNDIDSFMNSRKSTDESYCLQPIAIVKQLDKDGYTIWEIVDGQQRLITLFLILNYLGQYSYKLSFEKRSQSEEFLSNLNHSTYCHDTPDHHFISKAHEIISNWFEEKSHEDMGYKNRFAVVLVDAVKIIWYEMDIKGTQPKEIEAEKIDLFNRLNIGKIPLEDAELVRALLLCKSYEPTSHELLFRQSEFSNEWHEIEQFLQKPEVWGFLTSHKELANHIQLIFELLAENKNSKNYSTYKWFEDTINKANNPVQKARELWNKTKHIYSQFKYWMSDRTVYHYAGFLLSIQKIDIKTLYKESLQNKGVFKSNLYTKILDYLNSVNLDTINYVDNPEKVKNILLLFNVLSYQELIDTPNNRFPFNQYNDIRDTQKWSLEHIHAQRSQDPLKREDIIRKWIEDTLASISKVDSISKEVENQPVVIDMAPYKKELSKFLEQDVIDIEKFNNIREKIIEIFDSGSIHNLDNMALLSCSNNSSLNNAIFPVKRNRIIQLEKEGHFIPLCTKNVFLKLYSSADNQPYYWSTSDKEAYVEAIKQVIEKFKNKKLK
;
A
#
# COMPACT_ATOMS: atom_id res chain seq x y z
N MET A 1 -26.14 36.63 -5.38
CA MET A 1 -26.17 35.41 -4.53
C MET A 1 -26.06 34.21 -5.43
N SER A 2 -25.33 33.16 -5.04
CA SER A 2 -25.30 31.91 -5.81
C SER A 2 -26.69 31.27 -5.84
N THR A 3 -27.12 30.81 -7.02
CA THR A 3 -28.44 30.25 -7.25
C THR A 3 -28.33 28.79 -7.69
N ILE A 4 -29.13 27.92 -7.06
CA ILE A 4 -29.27 26.52 -7.47
C ILE A 4 -30.64 26.37 -8.13
N SER A 5 -30.67 25.88 -9.36
CA SER A 5 -31.89 25.57 -10.09
C SER A 5 -31.73 24.24 -10.83
N THR A 6 -32.74 23.85 -11.60
CA THR A 6 -32.63 22.71 -12.52
C THR A 6 -32.90 23.18 -13.94
N ILE A 7 -32.12 22.69 -14.88
CA ILE A 7 -32.23 23.03 -16.31
C ILE A 7 -32.27 21.76 -17.13
N SER A 8 -33.15 21.66 -18.12
CA SER A 8 -33.16 20.50 -19.02
C SER A 8 -31.96 20.53 -19.98
N VAL A 9 -31.54 19.38 -20.50
CA VAL A 9 -30.45 19.34 -21.49
C VAL A 9 -30.78 20.19 -22.72
N GLY A 10 -32.04 20.26 -23.16
CA GLY A 10 -32.45 21.17 -24.22
C GLY A 10 -32.21 22.64 -23.88
N ASN A 11 -32.51 23.04 -22.65
CA ASN A 11 -32.26 24.42 -22.18
C ASN A 11 -30.78 24.73 -21.97
N LEU A 12 -29.91 23.71 -21.82
CA LEU A 12 -28.45 23.89 -21.87
C LEU A 12 -27.94 24.22 -23.27
N VAL A 13 -28.67 23.81 -24.32
CA VAL A 13 -28.35 24.12 -25.72
C VAL A 13 -28.91 25.48 -26.09
N LEU A 14 -30.20 25.69 -25.83
CA LEU A 14 -30.94 26.89 -26.21
C LEU A 14 -32.09 27.15 -25.24
N ASN A 15 -32.15 28.37 -24.71
CA ASN A 15 -33.24 28.85 -23.86
C ASN A 15 -33.62 30.30 -24.24
N LYS A 16 -34.61 30.86 -23.53
CA LYS A 16 -35.11 32.22 -23.83
C LYS A 16 -34.05 33.32 -23.63
N ALA A 17 -33.11 33.11 -22.71
CA ALA A 17 -32.04 34.05 -22.39
C ALA A 17 -30.80 33.89 -23.28
N THR A 18 -30.75 32.86 -24.13
CA THR A 18 -29.60 32.60 -25.01
C THR A 18 -29.35 33.79 -25.93
N PRO A 19 -28.13 34.37 -25.92
CA PRO A 19 -27.78 35.54 -26.72
C PRO A 19 -27.97 35.31 -28.24
N PRO A 20 -28.20 36.36 -29.03
CA PRO A 20 -28.41 36.27 -30.48
C PRO A 20 -27.10 35.99 -31.23
N ARG A 21 -26.58 34.78 -31.06
CA ARG A 21 -25.37 34.25 -31.71
C ARG A 21 -25.74 33.52 -33.01
N LYS A 22 -24.76 33.23 -33.87
CA LYS A 22 -24.92 32.38 -35.07
C LYS A 22 -23.94 31.19 -35.01
N PRO A 23 -24.42 29.94 -34.85
CA PRO A 23 -25.81 29.55 -34.53
C PRO A 23 -26.23 30.07 -33.14
N ARG A 24 -27.55 30.21 -32.90
CA ARG A 24 -28.09 30.69 -31.62
C ARG A 24 -28.10 29.53 -30.61
N VAL A 25 -26.99 29.34 -29.91
CA VAL A 25 -26.80 28.34 -28.87
C VAL A 25 -26.03 28.91 -27.68
N GLU A 26 -26.15 28.28 -26.52
CA GLU A 26 -25.33 28.62 -25.36
C GLU A 26 -23.86 28.31 -25.62
N HIS A 27 -22.99 29.15 -25.04
CA HIS A 27 -21.54 28.99 -25.10
C HIS A 27 -21.01 28.71 -23.70
N TYR A 28 -20.16 27.69 -23.58
CA TYR A 28 -19.50 27.31 -22.34
C TYR A 28 -17.98 27.39 -22.49
N LEU A 29 -17.32 28.00 -21.49
CA LEU A 29 -15.88 28.14 -21.43
C LEU A 29 -15.30 27.12 -20.45
N ILE A 30 -14.38 26.29 -20.92
CA ILE A 30 -13.58 25.39 -20.09
C ILE A 30 -12.25 26.09 -19.77
N PRO A 31 -12.04 26.50 -18.50
CA PRO A 31 -10.87 27.27 -18.10
C PRO A 31 -9.61 26.40 -18.02
N SER A 32 -8.46 27.06 -18.05
CA SER A 32 -7.15 26.41 -18.18
C SER A 32 -6.72 25.59 -16.96
N TYR A 33 -7.25 25.90 -15.77
CA TYR A 33 -6.99 25.15 -14.54
C TYR A 33 -7.70 23.79 -14.51
N GLN A 34 -8.68 23.56 -15.38
CA GLN A 34 -9.36 22.28 -15.51
C GLN A 34 -8.49 21.26 -16.25
N ARG A 35 -8.56 20.00 -15.83
CA ARG A 35 -7.87 18.88 -16.50
C ARG A 35 -8.53 18.52 -17.84
N GLY A 36 -7.83 17.73 -18.67
CA GLY A 36 -8.41 17.17 -19.89
C GLY A 36 -9.56 16.20 -19.61
N TYR A 37 -10.28 15.80 -20.65
CA TYR A 37 -11.29 14.76 -20.61
C TYR A 37 -10.67 13.40 -20.25
N ARG A 38 -11.24 12.71 -19.25
CA ARG A 38 -10.70 11.49 -18.64
C ARG A 38 -11.78 10.48 -18.24
N TRP A 39 -13.05 10.74 -18.57
CA TRP A 39 -14.09 9.74 -18.36
C TRP A 39 -13.78 8.49 -19.18
N THR A 40 -13.73 7.37 -18.46
CA THR A 40 -13.50 6.04 -19.02
C THR A 40 -14.81 5.41 -19.47
N GLU A 41 -14.70 4.23 -20.09
CA GLU A 41 -15.85 3.46 -20.54
C GLU A 41 -16.91 3.24 -19.48
N LEU A 42 -16.51 2.92 -18.26
CA LEU A 42 -17.44 2.73 -17.16
C LEU A 42 -18.28 4.00 -16.90
N HIS A 43 -17.67 5.18 -16.92
CA HIS A 43 -18.39 6.43 -16.66
C HIS A 43 -19.39 6.75 -17.77
N VAL A 44 -18.99 6.56 -19.03
CA VAL A 44 -19.82 6.83 -20.21
C VAL A 44 -20.98 5.83 -20.27
N SER A 45 -20.70 4.53 -20.13
CA SER A 45 -21.71 3.49 -20.15
C SER A 45 -22.67 3.58 -18.96
N SER A 46 -22.20 3.97 -17.76
CA SER A 46 -23.08 4.23 -16.62
C SER A 46 -24.06 5.37 -16.90
N LEU A 47 -23.59 6.50 -17.45
CA LEU A 47 -24.48 7.61 -17.81
C LEU A 47 -25.54 7.18 -18.84
N LEU A 48 -25.14 6.42 -19.88
CA LEU A 48 -26.07 5.93 -20.89
C LEU A 48 -27.09 4.95 -20.30
N ASN A 49 -26.63 3.99 -19.50
CA ASN A 49 -27.48 2.99 -18.86
C ASN A 49 -28.44 3.60 -17.83
N ASP A 50 -28.03 4.65 -17.12
CA ASP A 50 -28.90 5.37 -16.18
C ASP A 50 -30.05 6.07 -16.92
N ILE A 51 -29.75 6.72 -18.06
CA ILE A 51 -30.77 7.37 -18.89
C ILE A 51 -31.67 6.32 -19.58
N ASP A 52 -31.11 5.20 -20.04
CA ASP A 52 -31.87 4.06 -20.59
C ASP A 52 -32.82 3.48 -19.54
N SER A 53 -32.31 3.21 -18.34
CA SER A 53 -33.10 2.70 -17.22
C SER A 53 -34.22 3.67 -16.86
N PHE A 54 -33.95 4.96 -16.85
CA PHE A 54 -34.97 5.98 -16.65
C PHE A 54 -36.01 5.97 -17.78
N MET A 55 -35.58 5.99 -19.04
CA MET A 55 -36.49 5.93 -20.20
C MET A 55 -37.44 4.73 -20.13
N ASN A 56 -36.95 3.57 -19.73
CA ASN A 56 -37.72 2.32 -19.67
C ASN A 56 -38.60 2.21 -18.42
N SER A 57 -38.24 2.88 -17.31
CA SER A 57 -38.99 2.83 -16.05
C SER A 57 -39.97 3.99 -15.85
N ARG A 58 -39.86 5.03 -16.67
CA ARG A 58 -40.69 6.24 -16.62
C ARG A 58 -42.16 5.92 -16.85
N LYS A 59 -43.02 6.30 -15.90
CA LYS A 59 -44.48 6.02 -15.96
C LYS A 59 -45.31 7.16 -16.53
N SER A 60 -44.76 8.38 -16.51
CA SER A 60 -45.45 9.60 -16.93
C SER A 60 -44.52 10.57 -17.65
N THR A 61 -45.09 11.40 -18.53
CA THR A 61 -44.35 12.44 -19.28
C THR A 61 -43.89 13.62 -18.42
N ASP A 62 -44.21 13.63 -17.12
CA ASP A 62 -43.83 14.69 -16.17
C ASP A 62 -42.62 14.30 -15.30
N GLU A 63 -42.28 13.01 -15.23
CA GLU A 63 -41.09 12.54 -14.52
C GLU A 63 -39.82 13.06 -15.17
N SER A 64 -38.84 13.49 -14.38
CA SER A 64 -37.54 13.96 -14.88
C SER A 64 -36.39 13.28 -14.16
N TYR A 65 -35.34 12.93 -14.90
CA TYR A 65 -34.11 12.38 -14.34
C TYR A 65 -33.10 13.49 -14.08
N CYS A 66 -32.54 13.55 -12.87
CA CYS A 66 -31.67 14.64 -12.46
C CYS A 66 -30.21 14.19 -12.42
N LEU A 67 -29.39 14.75 -13.32
CA LEU A 67 -27.95 14.62 -13.28
C LEU A 67 -27.34 15.49 -12.18
N GLN A 68 -26.16 15.07 -11.72
CA GLN A 68 -25.37 15.79 -10.72
C GLN A 68 -25.13 17.28 -11.08
N PRO A 69 -24.73 18.13 -10.13
CA PRO A 69 -24.59 19.56 -10.37
C PRO A 69 -23.52 19.97 -11.37
N ILE A 70 -23.78 20.96 -12.20
CA ILE A 70 -22.74 21.69 -12.97
C ILE A 70 -22.61 23.06 -12.33
N ALA A 71 -21.40 23.37 -11.85
CA ALA A 71 -21.09 24.64 -11.21
C ALA A 71 -20.48 25.59 -12.23
N ILE A 72 -21.04 26.79 -12.32
CA ILE A 72 -20.68 27.76 -13.36
C ILE A 72 -20.57 29.17 -12.81
N VAL A 73 -19.89 30.00 -13.60
CA VAL A 73 -19.79 31.44 -13.37
C VAL A 73 -20.19 32.16 -14.64
N LYS A 74 -20.97 33.23 -14.48
CA LYS A 74 -21.33 34.11 -15.58
C LYS A 74 -20.15 34.98 -15.99
N GLN A 75 -19.82 34.98 -17.29
CA GLN A 75 -18.84 35.88 -17.89
C GLN A 75 -19.42 36.59 -19.12
N LEU A 76 -18.68 37.57 -19.62
CA LEU A 76 -18.93 38.20 -20.92
C LEU A 76 -17.81 37.78 -21.87
N ASP A 77 -18.17 37.40 -23.09
CA ASP A 77 -17.20 37.17 -24.15
C ASP A 77 -16.76 38.48 -24.83
N LYS A 78 -15.96 38.35 -25.89
CA LYS A 78 -15.43 39.48 -26.67
C LYS A 78 -16.51 40.34 -27.32
N ASP A 79 -17.68 39.77 -27.57
CA ASP A 79 -18.81 40.43 -28.21
C ASP A 79 -19.79 41.03 -27.17
N GLY A 80 -19.45 40.96 -25.88
CA GLY A 80 -20.28 41.45 -24.78
C GLY A 80 -21.48 40.56 -24.45
N TYR A 81 -21.50 39.34 -24.96
CA TYR A 81 -22.56 38.36 -24.69
C TYR A 81 -22.19 37.44 -23.54
N THR A 82 -23.21 36.98 -22.82
CA THR A 82 -23.02 36.00 -21.73
C THR A 82 -22.37 34.72 -22.24
N ILE A 83 -21.32 34.28 -21.56
CA ILE A 83 -20.67 32.97 -21.70
C ILE A 83 -20.55 32.34 -20.30
N TRP A 84 -20.74 31.03 -20.20
CA TRP A 84 -20.72 30.32 -18.93
C TRP A 84 -19.39 29.62 -18.71
N GLU A 85 -18.59 30.10 -17.75
CA GLU A 85 -17.34 29.43 -17.38
C GLU A 85 -17.62 28.26 -16.44
N ILE A 86 -17.06 27.09 -16.75
CA ILE A 86 -17.25 25.86 -15.98
C ILE A 86 -16.28 25.79 -14.80
N VAL A 87 -16.81 25.83 -13.59
CA VAL A 87 -16.07 25.59 -12.35
C VAL A 87 -16.08 24.10 -12.00
N ASP A 88 -17.17 23.37 -12.21
CA ASP A 88 -17.23 21.92 -11.97
C ASP A 88 -18.24 21.23 -12.88
N GLY A 89 -18.00 19.96 -13.21
CA GLY A 89 -18.87 19.18 -14.10
C GLY A 89 -18.43 19.13 -15.57
N GLN A 90 -17.21 19.57 -15.90
CA GLN A 90 -16.65 19.55 -17.26
C GLN A 90 -16.83 18.19 -17.97
N GLN A 91 -16.51 17.09 -17.30
CA GLN A 91 -16.55 15.76 -17.91
C GLN A 91 -17.97 15.35 -18.33
N ARG A 92 -18.96 15.68 -17.49
CA ARG A 92 -20.39 15.48 -17.77
C ARG A 92 -20.83 16.32 -18.95
N LEU A 93 -20.46 17.59 -18.96
CA LEU A 93 -20.78 18.51 -20.05
C LEU A 93 -20.20 17.99 -21.38
N ILE A 94 -18.92 17.66 -21.45
CA ILE A 94 -18.31 17.12 -22.67
C ILE A 94 -19.01 15.82 -23.12
N THR A 95 -19.34 14.92 -22.19
CA THR A 95 -20.01 13.66 -22.56
C THR A 95 -21.41 13.89 -23.11
N LEU A 96 -22.19 14.81 -22.53
CA LEU A 96 -23.51 15.19 -23.05
C LEU A 96 -23.40 15.81 -24.45
N PHE A 97 -22.37 16.63 -24.69
CA PHE A 97 -22.07 17.17 -26.02
C PHE A 97 -21.84 16.03 -27.03
N LEU A 98 -21.03 15.02 -26.67
CA LEU A 98 -20.76 13.85 -27.53
C LEU A 98 -22.03 13.04 -27.83
N ILE A 99 -22.90 12.84 -26.83
CA ILE A 99 -24.17 12.12 -27.01
C ILE A 99 -25.10 12.90 -27.95
N LEU A 100 -25.24 14.22 -27.76
CA LEU A 100 -26.07 15.07 -28.64
C LEU A 100 -25.55 15.06 -30.08
N ASN A 101 -24.23 15.15 -30.26
CA ASN A 101 -23.58 15.10 -31.56
C ASN A 101 -23.87 13.77 -32.27
N TYR A 102 -23.67 12.63 -31.57
CA TYR A 102 -23.97 11.30 -32.11
C TYR A 102 -25.44 11.13 -32.52
N LEU A 103 -26.38 11.68 -31.73
CA LEU A 103 -27.81 11.65 -32.01
C LEU A 103 -28.25 12.64 -33.09
N GLY A 104 -27.32 13.39 -33.70
CA GLY A 104 -27.61 14.42 -34.71
C GLY A 104 -28.44 15.59 -34.17
N GLN A 105 -28.44 15.81 -32.86
CA GLN A 105 -29.16 16.90 -32.21
C GLN A 105 -28.33 18.19 -32.24
N TYR A 106 -29.02 19.34 -32.20
CA TYR A 106 -28.35 20.61 -31.96
C TYR A 106 -27.64 20.58 -30.60
N SER A 107 -26.42 21.10 -30.56
CA SER A 107 -25.60 21.13 -29.35
C SER A 107 -25.09 22.54 -29.04
N TYR A 108 -24.69 22.76 -27.80
CA TYR A 108 -24.05 24.02 -27.36
C TYR A 108 -22.59 24.10 -27.82
N LYS A 109 -22.01 25.29 -27.76
CA LYS A 109 -20.60 25.49 -28.10
C LYS A 109 -19.71 25.34 -26.86
N LEU A 110 -18.65 24.54 -26.99
CA LEU A 110 -17.59 24.39 -25.98
C LEU A 110 -16.33 25.11 -26.47
N SER A 111 -15.80 26.04 -25.68
CA SER A 111 -14.53 26.71 -25.97
C SER A 111 -13.51 26.45 -24.86
N PHE A 112 -12.24 26.29 -25.22
CA PHE A 112 -11.16 25.93 -24.29
C PHE A 112 -10.12 27.05 -24.21
N GLU A 113 -9.74 27.46 -22.99
CA GLU A 113 -8.82 28.59 -22.80
C GLU A 113 -7.39 28.32 -23.30
N LYS A 114 -6.85 27.11 -23.07
CA LYS A 114 -5.48 26.71 -23.49
C LYS A 114 -5.42 25.50 -24.43
N ARG A 115 -6.57 24.91 -24.77
CA ARG A 115 -6.68 23.67 -25.57
C ARG A 115 -7.54 23.87 -26.81
N SER A 116 -7.25 24.90 -27.60
CA SER A 116 -8.01 25.23 -28.81
C SER A 116 -8.06 24.08 -29.83
N GLN A 117 -7.03 23.23 -29.88
CA GLN A 117 -7.02 22.02 -30.70
C GLN A 117 -8.14 21.02 -30.31
N SER A 118 -8.50 20.95 -29.04
CA SER A 118 -9.61 20.11 -28.57
C SER A 118 -10.98 20.64 -29.02
N GLU A 119 -11.14 21.95 -29.24
CA GLU A 119 -12.38 22.57 -29.76
C GLU A 119 -12.64 22.17 -31.21
N GLU A 120 -11.60 22.25 -32.05
CA GLU A 120 -11.66 21.82 -33.45
C GLU A 120 -11.84 20.30 -33.55
N PHE A 121 -11.19 19.54 -32.66
CA PHE A 121 -11.32 18.08 -32.60
C PHE A 121 -12.74 17.63 -32.25
N LEU A 122 -13.35 18.23 -31.21
CA LEU A 122 -14.73 17.90 -30.81
C LEU A 122 -15.76 18.25 -31.88
N SER A 123 -15.55 19.34 -32.62
CA SER A 123 -16.48 19.80 -33.66
C SER A 123 -16.46 18.92 -34.91
N ASN A 124 -15.32 18.27 -35.21
CA ASN A 124 -15.12 17.44 -36.40
C ASN A 124 -15.17 15.93 -36.11
N LEU A 125 -15.48 15.53 -34.88
CA LEU A 125 -15.37 14.15 -34.41
C LEU A 125 -16.35 13.21 -35.14
N ASN A 126 -15.82 12.15 -35.73
CA ASN A 126 -16.54 11.02 -36.30
C ASN A 126 -15.64 9.76 -36.30
N HIS A 127 -16.16 8.61 -36.75
CA HIS A 127 -15.41 7.35 -36.76
C HIS A 127 -14.10 7.38 -37.56
N SER A 128 -13.97 8.23 -38.59
CA SER A 128 -12.77 8.35 -39.42
C SER A 128 -11.79 9.42 -38.94
N THR A 129 -12.12 10.18 -37.90
CA THR A 129 -11.28 11.25 -37.34
C THR A 129 -10.76 10.94 -35.94
N TYR A 130 -10.85 9.69 -35.47
CA TYR A 130 -10.29 9.32 -34.17
C TYR A 130 -8.78 9.55 -34.12
N CYS A 131 -8.33 10.13 -33.02
CA CYS A 131 -6.94 10.50 -32.79
C CYS A 131 -6.54 10.10 -31.38
N HIS A 132 -5.37 9.49 -31.25
CA HIS A 132 -4.81 9.04 -29.97
C HIS A 132 -3.47 9.71 -29.62
N ASP A 133 -3.12 10.77 -30.36
CA ASP A 133 -1.82 11.44 -30.25
C ASP A 133 -1.69 12.25 -28.96
N THR A 134 -2.81 12.74 -28.43
CA THR A 134 -2.86 13.38 -27.12
C THR A 134 -3.77 12.58 -26.18
N PRO A 135 -3.50 12.58 -24.87
CA PRO A 135 -4.37 11.92 -23.91
C PRO A 135 -5.82 12.43 -24.00
N ASP A 136 -6.02 13.73 -24.26
CA ASP A 136 -7.36 14.33 -24.40
C ASP A 136 -8.12 13.74 -25.60
N HIS A 137 -7.49 13.71 -26.77
CA HIS A 137 -8.08 13.13 -27.98
C HIS A 137 -8.33 11.63 -27.83
N HIS A 138 -7.42 10.92 -27.13
CA HIS A 138 -7.59 9.50 -26.88
C HIS A 138 -8.87 9.20 -26.08
N PHE A 139 -9.08 9.88 -24.94
CA PHE A 139 -10.27 9.66 -24.11
C PHE A 139 -11.55 10.14 -24.81
N ILE A 140 -11.50 11.25 -25.56
CA ILE A 140 -12.65 11.75 -26.32
C ILE A 140 -13.05 10.76 -27.43
N SER A 141 -12.07 10.27 -28.21
CA SER A 141 -12.31 9.28 -29.27
C SER A 141 -12.92 8.02 -28.70
N LYS A 142 -12.36 7.51 -27.59
CA LYS A 142 -12.87 6.32 -26.91
C LYS A 142 -14.28 6.51 -26.38
N ALA A 143 -14.60 7.67 -25.79
CA ALA A 143 -15.95 7.95 -25.32
C ALA A 143 -16.97 8.00 -26.47
N HIS A 144 -16.61 8.62 -27.61
CA HIS A 144 -17.47 8.63 -28.80
C HIS A 144 -17.65 7.23 -29.39
N GLU A 145 -16.60 6.43 -29.45
CA GLU A 145 -16.66 5.02 -29.88
C GLU A 145 -17.64 4.21 -29.02
N ILE A 146 -17.57 4.36 -27.70
CA ILE A 146 -18.45 3.66 -26.75
C ILE A 146 -19.89 4.11 -26.91
N ILE A 147 -20.13 5.42 -27.05
CA ILE A 147 -21.47 5.97 -27.34
C ILE A 147 -22.02 5.34 -28.63
N SER A 148 -21.20 5.29 -29.70
CA SER A 148 -21.64 4.71 -30.96
C SER A 148 -22.00 3.24 -30.83
N ASN A 149 -21.09 2.44 -30.28
CA ASN A 149 -21.28 1.00 -30.11
C ASN A 149 -22.53 0.71 -29.26
N TRP A 150 -22.73 1.46 -28.17
CA TRP A 150 -23.87 1.31 -27.28
C TRP A 150 -25.21 1.60 -28.00
N PHE A 151 -25.26 2.66 -28.80
CA PHE A 151 -26.45 2.97 -29.57
C PHE A 151 -26.67 2.02 -30.75
N GLU A 152 -25.62 1.55 -31.41
CA GLU A 152 -25.70 0.54 -32.47
C GLU A 152 -26.29 -0.76 -31.94
N GLU A 153 -25.79 -1.25 -30.80
CA GLU A 153 -26.31 -2.45 -30.11
C GLU A 153 -27.81 -2.33 -29.82
N LYS A 154 -28.26 -1.19 -29.27
CA LYS A 154 -29.69 -0.94 -28.99
C LYS A 154 -30.54 -0.73 -30.25
N SER A 155 -29.95 -0.21 -31.34
CA SER A 155 -30.65 0.06 -32.59
C SER A 155 -30.82 -1.18 -33.47
N HIS A 156 -30.06 -2.25 -33.21
CA HIS A 156 -30.26 -3.55 -33.89
C HIS A 156 -31.64 -4.16 -33.55
N GLU A 157 -32.15 -3.91 -32.34
CA GLU A 157 -33.42 -4.45 -31.87
C GLU A 157 -34.59 -3.46 -32.06
N ASP A 158 -34.32 -2.15 -32.08
CA ASP A 158 -35.35 -1.11 -32.21
C ASP A 158 -34.86 0.11 -33.01
N MET A 159 -35.31 0.23 -34.26
CA MET A 159 -34.96 1.33 -35.18
C MET A 159 -35.38 2.72 -34.65
N GLY A 160 -36.42 2.80 -33.81
CA GLY A 160 -36.92 4.05 -33.22
C GLY A 160 -36.19 4.47 -31.95
N TYR A 161 -35.27 3.64 -31.45
CA TYR A 161 -34.62 3.83 -30.15
C TYR A 161 -33.88 5.17 -30.04
N LYS A 162 -33.04 5.51 -31.03
CA LYS A 162 -32.27 6.77 -31.04
C LYS A 162 -33.15 8.01 -30.90
N ASN A 163 -34.29 8.03 -31.61
CA ASN A 163 -35.22 9.16 -31.58
C ASN A 163 -35.90 9.31 -30.21
N ARG A 164 -36.33 8.20 -29.59
CA ARG A 164 -36.94 8.24 -28.24
C ARG A 164 -35.92 8.66 -27.19
N PHE A 165 -34.69 8.14 -27.28
CA PHE A 165 -33.62 8.52 -26.37
C PHE A 165 -33.30 10.01 -26.49
N ALA A 166 -33.24 10.56 -27.70
CA ALA A 166 -33.01 11.98 -27.94
C ALA A 166 -34.10 12.85 -27.28
N VAL A 167 -35.38 12.49 -27.42
CA VAL A 167 -36.49 13.21 -26.76
C VAL A 167 -36.35 13.16 -25.24
N VAL A 168 -36.08 11.98 -24.67
CA VAL A 168 -35.89 11.84 -23.21
C VAL A 168 -34.70 12.65 -22.72
N LEU A 169 -33.58 12.60 -23.44
CA LEU A 169 -32.37 13.34 -23.11
C LEU A 169 -32.64 14.86 -23.09
N VAL A 170 -33.28 15.40 -24.13
CA VAL A 170 -33.47 16.85 -24.28
C VAL A 170 -34.52 17.39 -23.30
N ASP A 171 -35.64 16.68 -23.12
CA ASP A 171 -36.80 17.20 -22.38
C ASP A 171 -36.87 16.73 -20.93
N ALA A 172 -36.56 15.46 -20.68
CA ALA A 172 -36.80 14.81 -19.39
C ALA A 172 -35.54 14.70 -18.53
N VAL A 173 -34.34 14.76 -19.11
CA VAL A 173 -33.09 14.84 -18.34
C VAL A 173 -32.82 16.28 -17.95
N LYS A 174 -32.70 16.52 -16.65
CA LYS A 174 -32.38 17.79 -16.03
C LYS A 174 -31.02 17.73 -15.35
N ILE A 175 -30.37 18.88 -15.24
CA ILE A 175 -29.11 19.06 -14.52
C ILE A 175 -29.33 20.04 -13.39
N ILE A 176 -28.75 19.78 -12.22
CA ILE A 176 -28.69 20.77 -11.15
C ILE A 176 -27.73 21.89 -11.60
N TRP A 177 -28.31 23.03 -11.92
CA TRP A 177 -27.60 24.22 -12.40
C TRP A 177 -27.19 25.06 -11.20
N TYR A 178 -25.89 25.15 -10.95
CA TYR A 178 -25.36 25.93 -9.84
C TYR A 178 -24.61 27.16 -10.37
N GLU A 179 -25.33 28.26 -10.48
CA GLU A 179 -24.77 29.54 -10.89
C GLU A 179 -24.20 30.25 -9.66
N MET A 180 -22.92 30.62 -9.76
CA MET A 180 -22.14 31.10 -8.64
C MET A 180 -21.88 32.59 -8.76
N ASP A 181 -22.08 33.30 -7.65
CA ASP A 181 -21.82 34.73 -7.54
C ASP A 181 -20.40 34.95 -7.01
N ILE A 182 -19.56 35.61 -7.81
CA ILE A 182 -18.18 35.94 -7.45
C ILE A 182 -18.16 37.34 -6.85
N LYS A 183 -17.50 37.49 -5.69
CA LYS A 183 -17.47 38.77 -4.95
C LYS A 183 -16.24 39.62 -5.26
N GLY A 184 -15.20 39.04 -5.86
CA GLY A 184 -14.02 39.76 -6.31
C GLY A 184 -14.34 40.89 -7.30
N THR A 185 -13.65 42.04 -7.16
CA THR A 185 -13.83 43.21 -8.04
C THR A 185 -12.68 43.37 -9.03
N GLN A 186 -11.52 42.77 -8.75
CA GLN A 186 -10.36 42.77 -9.64
C GLN A 186 -10.22 41.42 -10.39
N PRO A 187 -9.71 41.40 -11.65
CA PRO A 187 -9.58 40.17 -12.44
C PRO A 187 -8.80 39.04 -11.74
N LYS A 188 -7.72 39.40 -11.03
CA LYS A 188 -6.90 38.44 -10.27
C LYS A 188 -7.62 37.85 -9.05
N GLU A 189 -8.45 38.66 -8.39
CA GLU A 189 -9.25 38.21 -7.23
C GLU A 189 -10.38 37.29 -7.69
N ILE A 190 -11.01 37.63 -8.82
CA ILE A 190 -12.04 36.82 -9.48
C ILE A 190 -11.47 35.45 -9.87
N GLU A 191 -10.28 35.41 -10.46
CA GLU A 191 -9.62 34.16 -10.86
C GLU A 191 -9.19 33.32 -9.65
N ALA A 192 -8.63 33.96 -8.61
CA ALA A 192 -8.29 33.28 -7.36
C ALA A 192 -9.52 32.70 -6.65
N GLU A 193 -10.64 33.43 -6.61
CA GLU A 193 -11.89 32.97 -6.00
C GLU A 193 -12.48 31.78 -6.77
N LYS A 194 -12.39 31.76 -8.11
CA LYS A 194 -12.79 30.60 -8.95
C LYS A 194 -11.94 29.37 -8.68
N ILE A 195 -10.62 29.54 -8.58
CA ILE A 195 -9.70 28.43 -8.34
C ILE A 195 -9.87 27.90 -6.91
N ASP A 196 -9.99 28.78 -5.91
CA ASP A 196 -10.27 28.38 -4.53
C ASP A 196 -11.61 27.66 -4.42
N LEU A 197 -12.61 28.11 -5.14
CA LEU A 197 -13.92 27.50 -5.18
C LEU A 197 -13.95 26.16 -5.94
N PHE A 198 -13.23 26.07 -7.06
CA PHE A 198 -12.93 24.80 -7.72
C PHE A 198 -12.25 23.85 -6.73
N ASN A 199 -11.25 24.33 -6.01
CA ASN A 199 -10.58 23.55 -4.99
C ASN A 199 -11.55 23.16 -3.89
N ARG A 200 -12.44 24.04 -3.37
CA ARG A 200 -13.43 23.71 -2.34
C ARG A 200 -14.51 22.72 -2.80
N LEU A 201 -14.97 22.83 -4.04
CA LEU A 201 -15.88 21.86 -4.66
C LEU A 201 -15.20 20.51 -4.92
N ASN A 202 -13.87 20.49 -5.00
CA ASN A 202 -13.06 19.30 -5.15
C ASN A 202 -12.32 18.88 -3.85
N ILE A 203 -12.38 19.66 -2.78
CA ILE A 203 -11.91 19.34 -1.44
C ILE A 203 -12.92 18.34 -0.89
N GLY A 204 -12.52 17.07 -0.88
CA GLY A 204 -13.42 15.94 -0.67
C GLY A 204 -13.80 15.17 -1.95
N LYS A 205 -13.42 15.64 -3.15
CA LYS A 205 -13.34 14.82 -4.38
C LYS A 205 -11.93 14.31 -4.63
N ILE A 206 -11.31 13.84 -3.54
CA ILE A 206 -10.40 12.70 -3.60
C ILE A 206 -11.20 11.59 -4.31
N PRO A 207 -10.65 10.75 -5.22
CA PRO A 207 -11.37 9.59 -5.72
C PRO A 207 -12.01 8.93 -4.50
N LEU A 208 -13.34 8.90 -4.43
CA LEU A 208 -14.06 8.46 -3.24
C LEU A 208 -13.73 6.99 -3.05
N GLU A 209 -12.62 6.68 -2.37
CA GLU A 209 -12.24 5.32 -2.08
C GLU A 209 -13.42 4.65 -1.35
N ASP A 210 -13.53 3.34 -1.48
CA ASP A 210 -14.60 2.55 -0.89
C ASP A 210 -14.89 2.93 0.57
N ALA A 211 -13.84 3.27 1.34
CA ALA A 211 -13.94 3.71 2.72
C ALA A 211 -14.79 4.98 2.91
N GLU A 212 -14.58 6.04 2.12
CA GLU A 212 -15.36 7.28 2.27
C GLU A 212 -16.80 7.12 1.79
N LEU A 213 -17.04 6.28 0.77
CA LEU A 213 -18.39 5.94 0.33
C LEU A 213 -19.13 5.12 1.39
N VAL A 214 -18.46 4.13 1.99
CA VAL A 214 -19.01 3.34 3.11
C VAL A 214 -19.26 4.23 4.32
N ARG A 215 -18.36 5.18 4.61
CA ARG A 215 -18.53 6.17 5.68
C ARG A 215 -19.79 7.01 5.46
N ALA A 216 -19.96 7.58 4.27
CA ALA A 216 -21.13 8.37 3.91
C ALA A 216 -22.42 7.54 3.98
N LEU A 217 -22.40 6.31 3.48
CA LEU A 217 -23.53 5.38 3.52
C LEU A 217 -23.94 5.04 4.96
N LEU A 218 -22.98 4.68 5.82
CA LEU A 218 -23.24 4.37 7.22
C LEU A 218 -23.74 5.61 7.97
N LEU A 219 -23.19 6.80 7.72
CA LEU A 219 -23.64 8.05 8.33
C LEU A 219 -25.10 8.39 7.93
N CYS A 220 -25.45 8.23 6.66
CA CYS A 220 -26.78 8.55 6.14
C CYS A 220 -27.84 7.52 6.53
N LYS A 221 -27.48 6.24 6.66
CA LYS A 221 -28.46 5.16 6.89
C LYS A 221 -28.58 4.74 8.36
N SER A 222 -27.66 5.12 9.25
CA SER A 222 -27.68 4.65 10.65
C SER A 222 -28.63 5.41 11.58
N TYR A 223 -29.24 6.50 11.14
CA TYR A 223 -30.05 7.38 11.98
C TYR A 223 -31.37 7.76 11.32
N GLU A 224 -32.44 7.82 12.12
CA GLU A 224 -33.74 8.33 11.68
C GLU A 224 -33.78 9.87 11.76
N PRO A 225 -34.57 10.56 10.92
CA PRO A 225 -34.39 11.99 10.65
C PRO A 225 -34.79 12.97 11.77
N THR A 226 -35.41 12.49 12.85
CA THR A 226 -36.13 13.36 13.81
C THR A 226 -35.47 13.37 15.18
N SER A 227 -34.48 14.26 15.42
CA SER A 227 -34.13 14.86 16.73
C SER A 227 -32.74 15.53 16.77
N HIS A 228 -32.52 16.39 17.78
CA HIS A 228 -31.20 16.93 18.20
C HIS A 228 -30.16 15.81 18.49
N GLU A 229 -30.61 14.59 18.76
CA GLU A 229 -29.76 13.41 18.99
C GLU A 229 -28.92 13.05 17.75
N LEU A 230 -29.39 13.37 16.54
CA LEU A 230 -28.71 13.05 15.27
C LEU A 230 -27.32 13.70 15.16
N LEU A 231 -27.17 14.95 15.58
CA LEU A 231 -25.89 15.66 15.58
C LEU A 231 -24.90 15.02 16.57
N PHE A 232 -25.36 14.69 17.77
CA PHE A 232 -24.54 13.99 18.77
C PHE A 232 -24.06 12.63 18.25
N ARG A 233 -24.97 11.84 17.65
CA ARG A 233 -24.63 10.52 17.10
C ARG A 233 -23.70 10.57 15.90
N GLN A 234 -23.86 11.56 15.01
CA GLN A 234 -22.93 11.78 13.90
C GLN A 234 -21.54 12.19 14.41
N SER A 235 -21.48 12.98 15.48
CA SER A 235 -20.23 13.31 16.16
C SER A 235 -19.59 12.09 16.81
N GLU A 236 -20.36 11.23 17.49
CA GLU A 236 -19.87 9.96 18.06
C GLU A 236 -19.26 9.09 16.96
N PHE A 237 -19.97 8.85 15.86
CA PHE A 237 -19.48 8.05 14.73
C PHE A 237 -18.19 8.63 14.13
N SER A 238 -18.13 9.96 13.95
CA SER A 238 -16.95 10.62 13.40
C SER A 238 -15.73 10.50 14.31
N ASN A 239 -15.93 10.58 15.64
CA ASN A 239 -14.87 10.36 16.62
C ASN A 239 -14.41 8.90 16.65
N GLU A 240 -15.35 7.94 16.65
CA GLU A 240 -15.04 6.51 16.61
C GLU A 240 -14.26 6.15 15.34
N TRP A 241 -14.69 6.66 14.17
CA TRP A 241 -13.96 6.51 12.91
C TRP A 241 -12.53 7.04 13.02
N HIS A 242 -12.39 8.27 13.52
CA HIS A 242 -11.09 8.91 13.66
C HIS A 242 -10.15 8.13 14.58
N GLU A 243 -10.67 7.59 15.69
CA GLU A 243 -9.89 6.75 16.61
C GLU A 243 -9.39 5.47 15.93
N ILE A 244 -10.26 4.80 15.18
CA ILE A 244 -9.90 3.59 14.41
C ILE A 244 -8.81 3.91 13.39
N GLU A 245 -9.00 4.98 12.62
CA GLU A 245 -8.07 5.39 11.57
C GLU A 245 -6.70 5.77 12.16
N GLN A 246 -6.67 6.58 13.23
CA GLN A 246 -5.43 6.92 13.94
C GLN A 246 -4.70 5.68 14.47
N PHE A 247 -5.43 4.68 14.99
CA PHE A 247 -4.82 3.45 15.47
C PHE A 247 -4.20 2.64 14.34
N LEU A 248 -4.91 2.50 13.22
CA LEU A 248 -4.44 1.73 12.06
C LEU A 248 -3.28 2.39 11.32
N GLN A 249 -3.21 3.73 11.32
CA GLN A 249 -2.10 4.49 10.74
C GLN A 249 -0.78 4.35 11.50
N LYS A 250 -0.79 3.82 12.73
CA LYS A 250 0.46 3.56 13.47
C LYS A 250 1.30 2.54 12.69
N PRO A 251 2.56 2.86 12.32
CA PRO A 251 3.39 1.96 11.51
C PRO A 251 3.55 0.56 12.12
N GLU A 252 3.62 0.46 13.44
CA GLU A 252 3.69 -0.80 14.19
C GLU A 252 2.45 -1.68 14.00
N VAL A 253 1.27 -1.05 13.97
CA VAL A 253 -0.02 -1.74 13.78
C VAL A 253 -0.19 -2.10 12.31
N TRP A 254 0.04 -1.15 11.40
CA TRP A 254 -0.16 -1.38 9.97
C TRP A 254 0.77 -2.48 9.45
N GLY A 255 2.06 -2.37 9.74
CA GLY A 255 3.06 -3.35 9.30
C GLY A 255 2.89 -4.73 9.95
N PHE A 256 2.16 -4.83 11.07
CA PHE A 256 1.77 -6.11 11.66
C PHE A 256 0.59 -6.75 10.91
N LEU A 257 -0.44 -5.97 10.58
CA LEU A 257 -1.68 -6.47 9.99
C LEU A 257 -1.57 -6.72 8.49
N THR A 258 -0.80 -5.90 7.77
CA THR A 258 -0.68 -5.98 6.32
C THR A 258 0.68 -5.51 5.84
N SER A 259 1.02 -5.89 4.62
CA SER A 259 2.27 -5.55 3.96
C SER A 259 2.00 -4.82 2.65
N HIS A 260 2.55 -3.61 2.51
CA HIS A 260 2.60 -2.81 1.26
C HIS A 260 1.25 -2.54 0.57
N LYS A 261 0.14 -2.53 1.31
CA LYS A 261 -1.10 -1.91 0.83
C LYS A 261 -1.03 -0.41 1.08
N GLU A 262 -0.79 0.36 0.03
CA GLU A 262 -1.02 1.81 0.03
C GLU A 262 -2.53 2.05 -0.08
N LEU A 263 -3.16 2.38 1.04
CA LEU A 263 -4.57 2.78 1.12
C LEU A 263 -4.61 4.21 1.64
N ALA A 264 -5.43 5.08 1.05
CA ALA A 264 -5.57 6.44 1.58
C ALA A 264 -6.25 6.43 2.95
N ASN A 265 -7.21 5.51 3.15
CA ASN A 265 -7.86 5.24 4.44
C ASN A 265 -7.54 3.82 4.92
N HIS A 266 -6.92 3.67 6.08
CA HIS A 266 -6.47 2.38 6.62
C HIS A 266 -7.63 1.52 7.13
N ILE A 267 -8.72 2.15 7.58
CA ILE A 267 -9.98 1.45 7.94
C ILE A 267 -10.59 0.66 6.79
N GLN A 268 -10.21 0.95 5.54
CA GLN A 268 -10.54 0.15 4.37
C GLN A 268 -10.20 -1.33 4.57
N LEU A 269 -9.09 -1.66 5.26
CA LEU A 269 -8.73 -3.04 5.59
C LEU A 269 -9.83 -3.76 6.39
N ILE A 270 -10.46 -3.07 7.34
CA ILE A 270 -11.55 -3.62 8.14
C ILE A 270 -12.79 -3.86 7.27
N PHE A 271 -13.10 -2.94 6.35
CA PHE A 271 -14.22 -3.12 5.42
C PHE A 271 -13.99 -4.25 4.43
N GLU A 272 -12.77 -4.42 3.92
CA GLU A 272 -12.39 -5.55 3.07
C GLU A 272 -12.57 -6.90 3.79
N LEU A 273 -12.23 -6.95 5.09
CA LEU A 273 -12.43 -8.14 5.92
C LEU A 273 -13.92 -8.46 6.12
N LEU A 274 -14.77 -7.43 6.28
CA LEU A 274 -16.22 -7.60 6.40
C LEU A 274 -16.87 -8.05 5.09
N ALA A 275 -16.44 -7.49 3.96
CA ALA A 275 -16.94 -7.82 2.62
C ALA A 275 -16.35 -9.13 2.07
N GLU A 276 -15.55 -9.85 2.86
CA GLU A 276 -15.00 -11.17 2.54
C GLU A 276 -14.12 -11.24 1.27
N ASN A 277 -13.31 -10.21 1.00
CA ASN A 277 -12.36 -10.15 -0.13
C ASN A 277 -13.00 -10.17 -1.53
N LYS A 278 -13.92 -9.23 -1.80
CA LYS A 278 -13.97 -8.61 -3.13
C LYS A 278 -12.95 -7.46 -3.12
N ASN A 279 -11.92 -7.52 -3.96
CA ASN A 279 -10.87 -6.50 -4.00
C ASN A 279 -11.52 -5.12 -4.22
N SER A 280 -11.12 -4.10 -3.47
CA SER A 280 -11.56 -2.69 -3.53
C SER A 280 -11.35 -1.98 -4.88
N LYS A 281 -10.99 -2.75 -5.93
CA LYS A 281 -11.09 -2.33 -7.32
C LYS A 281 -12.57 -2.10 -7.68
N ASN A 282 -12.86 -0.99 -8.33
CA ASN A 282 -14.18 -0.66 -8.89
C ASN A 282 -15.34 -0.56 -7.87
N TYR A 283 -15.05 -0.06 -6.67
CA TYR A 283 -16.04 0.18 -5.61
C TYR A 283 -16.75 -1.08 -5.08
N SER A 284 -16.07 -2.22 -5.13
CA SER A 284 -16.71 -3.51 -4.81
C SER A 284 -17.06 -3.63 -3.32
N THR A 285 -16.29 -3.01 -2.43
CA THR A 285 -16.56 -3.00 -0.99
C THR A 285 -17.77 -2.11 -0.70
N TYR A 286 -17.83 -0.90 -1.25
CA TYR A 286 -19.01 -0.03 -1.12
C TYR A 286 -20.28 -0.70 -1.63
N LYS A 287 -20.25 -1.26 -2.85
CA LYS A 287 -21.41 -1.94 -3.44
C LYS A 287 -21.91 -3.08 -2.57
N TRP A 288 -21.01 -3.82 -1.92
CA TRP A 288 -21.41 -4.87 -0.98
C TRP A 288 -22.12 -4.30 0.26
N PHE A 289 -21.61 -3.21 0.83
CA PHE A 289 -22.27 -2.54 1.96
C PHE A 289 -23.65 -2.00 1.55
N GLU A 290 -23.74 -1.32 0.40
CA GLU A 290 -24.96 -0.75 -0.15
C GLU A 290 -26.02 -1.84 -0.41
N ASP A 291 -25.66 -2.91 -1.11
CA ASP A 291 -26.53 -4.06 -1.36
C ASP A 291 -27.01 -4.69 -0.05
N THR A 292 -26.10 -4.88 0.91
CA THR A 292 -26.42 -5.55 2.18
C THR A 292 -27.37 -4.72 3.03
N ILE A 293 -27.25 -3.39 3.01
CA ILE A 293 -28.13 -2.47 3.73
C ILE A 293 -29.48 -2.36 3.02
N ASN A 294 -29.49 -2.20 1.70
CA ASN A 294 -30.72 -1.99 0.93
C ASN A 294 -31.59 -3.26 0.82
N LYS A 295 -30.98 -4.46 0.81
CA LYS A 295 -31.71 -5.75 0.79
C LYS A 295 -32.27 -6.17 2.16
N ALA A 296 -31.91 -5.46 3.24
CA ALA A 296 -32.37 -5.79 4.58
C ALA A 296 -33.77 -5.21 4.86
N ASN A 297 -34.59 -5.96 5.63
CA ASN A 297 -35.93 -5.50 6.04
C ASN A 297 -35.90 -4.19 6.83
N ASN A 298 -34.82 -3.94 7.58
CA ASN A 298 -34.57 -2.69 8.29
C ASN A 298 -33.15 -2.18 7.96
N PRO A 299 -33.01 -1.26 6.98
CA PRO A 299 -31.72 -0.71 6.57
C PRO A 299 -30.97 0.02 7.70
N VAL A 300 -31.70 0.69 8.60
CA VAL A 300 -31.11 1.45 9.72
C VAL A 300 -30.45 0.53 10.73
N GLN A 301 -31.19 -0.51 11.14
CA GLN A 301 -30.65 -1.53 12.03
C GLN A 301 -29.45 -2.24 11.37
N LYS A 302 -29.53 -2.53 10.06
CA LYS A 302 -28.45 -3.21 9.36
C LYS A 302 -27.17 -2.40 9.29
N ALA A 303 -27.27 -1.10 9.02
CA ALA A 303 -26.12 -0.19 9.02
C ALA A 303 -25.44 -0.15 10.41
N ARG A 304 -26.23 -0.09 11.50
CA ARG A 304 -25.70 -0.16 12.87
C ARG A 304 -25.01 -1.49 13.18
N GLU A 305 -25.58 -2.61 12.74
CA GLU A 305 -24.95 -3.92 12.89
C GLU A 305 -23.58 -3.98 12.20
N LEU A 306 -23.48 -3.46 10.98
CA LEU A 306 -22.22 -3.43 10.22
C LEU A 306 -21.17 -2.53 10.89
N TRP A 307 -21.57 -1.37 11.42
CA TRP A 307 -20.66 -0.53 12.20
C TRP A 307 -20.20 -1.21 13.49
N ASN A 308 -21.10 -1.87 14.22
CA ASN A 308 -20.72 -2.62 15.41
C ASN A 308 -19.75 -3.78 15.09
N LYS A 309 -19.90 -4.44 13.94
CA LYS A 309 -18.93 -5.43 13.47
C LYS A 309 -17.57 -4.79 13.14
N THR A 310 -17.56 -3.60 12.55
CA THR A 310 -16.33 -2.82 12.30
C THR A 310 -15.61 -2.54 13.61
N LYS A 311 -16.33 -2.05 14.63
CA LYS A 311 -15.79 -1.83 15.99
C LYS A 311 -15.31 -3.11 16.66
N HIS A 312 -15.97 -4.25 16.39
CA HIS A 312 -15.54 -5.54 16.90
C HIS A 312 -14.19 -5.96 16.32
N ILE A 313 -13.99 -5.86 14.99
CA ILE A 313 -12.69 -6.13 14.35
C ILE A 313 -11.61 -5.22 14.91
N TYR A 314 -11.90 -3.91 15.01
CA TYR A 314 -10.99 -2.96 15.63
C TYR A 314 -10.59 -3.36 17.06
N SER A 315 -11.55 -3.80 17.87
CA SER A 315 -11.29 -4.26 19.23
C SER A 315 -10.42 -5.52 19.26
N GLN A 316 -10.56 -6.42 18.29
CA GLN A 316 -9.70 -7.59 18.15
C GLN A 316 -8.27 -7.19 17.79
N PHE A 317 -8.08 -6.25 16.86
CA PHE A 317 -6.74 -5.74 16.52
C PHE A 317 -6.07 -5.06 17.71
N LYS A 318 -6.81 -4.24 18.48
CA LYS A 318 -6.34 -3.70 19.75
C LYS A 318 -5.94 -4.81 20.72
N TYR A 319 -6.74 -5.88 20.83
CA TYR A 319 -6.42 -7.01 21.68
C TYR A 319 -5.12 -7.71 21.25
N TRP A 320 -4.97 -8.03 19.96
CA TRP A 320 -3.76 -8.66 19.42
C TRP A 320 -2.52 -7.83 19.68
N MET A 321 -2.61 -6.51 19.52
CA MET A 321 -1.52 -5.57 19.79
C MET A 321 -1.31 -5.32 21.29
N SER A 322 -2.27 -5.61 22.17
CA SER A 322 -2.11 -5.39 23.62
C SER A 322 -1.50 -6.60 24.34
N ASP A 323 -1.91 -7.81 23.97
CA ASP A 323 -1.50 -9.04 24.63
C ASP A 323 -0.18 -9.55 24.05
N ARG A 324 0.87 -9.58 24.87
CA ARG A 324 2.23 -9.95 24.45
C ARG A 324 2.30 -11.33 23.79
N THR A 325 1.52 -12.29 24.29
CA THR A 325 1.54 -13.67 23.76
C THR A 325 0.85 -13.74 22.42
N VAL A 326 -0.33 -13.13 22.30
CA VAL A 326 -1.05 -13.07 21.02
C VAL A 326 -0.23 -12.30 19.99
N TYR A 327 0.32 -11.14 20.34
CA TYR A 327 1.17 -10.34 19.46
C TYR A 327 2.30 -11.16 18.85
N HIS A 328 3.11 -11.82 19.68
CA HIS A 328 4.26 -12.59 19.19
C HIS A 328 3.84 -13.84 18.40
N TYR A 329 2.84 -14.60 18.87
CA TYR A 329 2.47 -15.85 18.22
C TYR A 329 1.72 -15.60 16.91
N ALA A 330 0.74 -14.70 16.91
CA ALA A 330 0.02 -14.34 15.70
C ALA A 330 0.93 -13.62 14.71
N GLY A 331 1.78 -12.69 15.17
CA GLY A 331 2.74 -11.99 14.32
C GLY A 331 3.71 -12.95 13.63
N PHE A 332 4.23 -13.94 14.35
CA PHE A 332 5.06 -14.98 13.75
C PHE A 332 4.31 -15.74 12.64
N LEU A 333 3.11 -16.26 12.94
CA LEU A 333 2.30 -17.05 12.00
C LEU A 333 1.89 -16.27 10.74
N LEU A 334 1.57 -14.98 10.90
CA LEU A 334 1.31 -14.05 9.79
C LEU A 334 2.59 -13.80 8.97
N SER A 335 3.74 -13.59 9.64
CA SER A 335 5.02 -13.27 8.98
C SER A 335 5.50 -14.42 8.08
N ILE A 336 5.33 -15.67 8.53
CA ILE A 336 5.66 -16.88 7.77
C ILE A 336 4.55 -17.31 6.80
N GLN A 337 3.47 -16.52 6.68
CA GLN A 337 2.33 -16.76 5.78
C GLN A 337 1.63 -18.12 6.00
N LYS A 338 1.64 -18.66 7.22
CA LYS A 338 0.91 -19.89 7.57
C LYS A 338 -0.57 -19.65 7.83
N ILE A 339 -0.93 -18.42 8.18
CA ILE A 339 -2.29 -17.97 8.45
C ILE A 339 -2.46 -16.60 7.79
N ASP A 340 -3.63 -16.35 7.20
CA ASP A 340 -3.99 -15.02 6.71
C ASP A 340 -4.78 -14.25 7.78
N ILE A 341 -4.82 -12.92 7.65
CA ILE A 341 -5.54 -12.05 8.60
C ILE A 341 -7.03 -12.41 8.72
N LYS A 342 -7.65 -12.93 7.66
CA LYS A 342 -9.06 -13.35 7.65
C LYS A 342 -9.29 -14.57 8.54
N THR A 343 -8.44 -15.58 8.44
CA THR A 343 -8.48 -16.79 9.25
C THR A 343 -8.14 -16.48 10.70
N LEU A 344 -7.12 -15.64 10.93
CA LEU A 344 -6.75 -15.20 12.27
C LEU A 344 -7.90 -14.46 12.95
N TYR A 345 -8.60 -13.56 12.22
CA TYR A 345 -9.79 -12.90 12.73
C TYR A 345 -10.88 -13.90 13.11
N LYS A 346 -11.21 -14.86 12.23
CA LYS A 346 -12.21 -15.89 12.52
C LYS A 346 -11.86 -16.72 13.77
N GLU A 347 -10.59 -17.10 13.93
CA GLU A 347 -10.12 -17.83 15.12
C GLU A 347 -10.17 -16.97 16.39
N SER A 348 -9.93 -15.65 16.27
CA SER A 348 -9.97 -14.73 17.41
C SER A 348 -11.36 -14.48 18.00
N LEU A 349 -12.43 -14.88 17.28
CA LEU A 349 -13.80 -14.82 17.78
C LEU A 349 -14.09 -15.85 18.88
N GLN A 350 -13.22 -16.84 19.06
CA GLN A 350 -13.31 -17.83 20.12
C GLN A 350 -12.93 -17.21 21.49
N ASN A 351 -13.10 -17.99 22.57
CA ASN A 351 -12.64 -17.57 23.89
C ASN A 351 -11.13 -17.25 23.87
N LYS A 352 -10.72 -16.16 24.54
CA LYS A 352 -9.32 -15.69 24.58
C LYS A 352 -8.31 -16.78 24.96
N GLY A 353 -8.67 -17.68 25.89
CA GLY A 353 -7.82 -18.80 26.28
C GLY A 353 -7.66 -19.82 25.16
N VAL A 354 -8.78 -20.22 24.55
CA VAL A 354 -8.79 -21.16 23.41
C VAL A 354 -8.01 -20.59 22.22
N PHE A 355 -8.18 -19.30 21.92
CA PHE A 355 -7.44 -18.63 20.85
C PHE A 355 -5.93 -18.68 21.07
N LYS A 356 -5.46 -18.35 22.28
CA LYS A 356 -4.03 -18.47 22.63
C LYS A 356 -3.52 -19.90 22.49
N SER A 357 -4.31 -20.86 22.94
CA SER A 357 -3.96 -22.29 22.82
C SER A 357 -3.87 -22.72 21.36
N ASN A 358 -4.78 -22.29 20.50
CA ASN A 358 -4.72 -22.61 19.07
C ASN A 358 -3.47 -22.03 18.40
N LEU A 359 -3.12 -20.77 18.70
CA LEU A 359 -1.89 -20.16 18.17
C LEU A 359 -0.64 -20.93 18.62
N TYR A 360 -0.59 -21.31 19.89
CA TYR A 360 0.49 -22.14 20.43
C TYR A 360 0.57 -23.50 19.74
N THR A 361 -0.56 -24.22 19.60
CA THR A 361 -0.60 -25.54 18.96
C THR A 361 -0.10 -25.46 17.52
N LYS A 362 -0.46 -24.43 16.76
CA LYS A 362 0.04 -24.26 15.38
C LYS A 362 1.55 -24.04 15.32
N ILE A 363 2.12 -23.30 16.27
CA ILE A 363 3.58 -23.12 16.37
C ILE A 363 4.24 -24.43 16.82
N LEU A 364 3.62 -25.17 17.74
CA LEU A 364 4.11 -26.46 18.21
C LEU A 364 4.11 -27.51 17.08
N ASP A 365 3.04 -27.59 16.30
CA ASP A 365 2.92 -28.46 15.13
C ASP A 365 3.98 -28.10 14.09
N TYR A 366 4.21 -26.81 13.86
CA TYR A 366 5.28 -26.34 13.01
C TYR A 366 6.66 -26.79 13.51
N LEU A 367 6.95 -26.60 14.80
CA LEU A 367 8.20 -27.05 15.42
C LEU A 367 8.38 -28.56 15.35
N ASN A 368 7.31 -29.35 15.57
CA ASN A 368 7.36 -30.81 15.50
C ASN A 368 7.58 -31.32 14.06
N SER A 369 7.20 -30.53 13.06
CA SER A 369 7.46 -30.85 11.65
C SER A 369 8.92 -30.61 11.22
N VAL A 370 9.73 -29.96 12.07
CA VAL A 370 11.12 -29.58 11.77
C VAL A 370 12.07 -30.26 12.74
N ASN A 371 12.97 -31.08 12.21
CA ASN A 371 14.07 -31.62 13.00
C ASN A 371 15.22 -30.59 13.02
N LEU A 372 15.51 -30.02 14.20
CA LEU A 372 16.54 -29.01 14.40
C LEU A 372 17.96 -29.54 14.18
N ASP A 373 18.19 -30.84 14.38
CA ASP A 373 19.52 -31.44 14.27
C ASP A 373 19.89 -31.73 12.80
N THR A 374 18.90 -31.93 11.92
CA THR A 374 19.13 -32.27 10.51
C THR A 374 18.78 -31.15 9.52
N ILE A 375 18.22 -30.02 10.01
CA ILE A 375 17.86 -28.91 9.13
C ILE A 375 19.10 -28.36 8.43
N ASN A 376 19.01 -28.17 7.12
CA ASN A 376 20.09 -27.64 6.29
C ASN A 376 19.57 -26.46 5.47
N TYR A 377 20.37 -25.40 5.37
CA TYR A 377 20.06 -24.22 4.58
C TYR A 377 20.11 -24.49 3.07
N VAL A 378 20.88 -25.50 2.62
CA VAL A 378 20.95 -25.89 1.20
C VAL A 378 19.62 -26.48 0.75
N ASP A 379 19.05 -27.41 1.53
CA ASP A 379 17.83 -28.12 1.16
C ASP A 379 16.56 -27.33 1.50
N ASN A 380 16.59 -26.55 2.59
CA ASN A 380 15.40 -25.88 3.13
C ASN A 380 15.70 -24.47 3.70
N PRO A 381 16.15 -23.50 2.89
CA PRO A 381 16.54 -22.17 3.37
C PRO A 381 15.40 -21.43 4.08
N GLU A 382 14.17 -21.55 3.57
CA GLU A 382 13.00 -20.91 4.19
C GLU A 382 12.66 -21.47 5.57
N LYS A 383 12.87 -22.78 5.81
CA LYS A 383 12.67 -23.35 7.15
C LYS A 383 13.70 -22.81 8.14
N VAL A 384 14.97 -22.66 7.71
CA VAL A 384 16.02 -22.05 8.54
C VAL A 384 15.66 -20.60 8.88
N LYS A 385 15.23 -19.80 7.90
CA LYS A 385 14.77 -18.42 8.14
C LYS A 385 13.63 -18.36 9.15
N ASN A 386 12.64 -19.24 9.03
CA ASN A 386 11.49 -19.29 9.92
C ASN A 386 11.87 -19.71 11.34
N ILE A 387 12.79 -20.67 11.52
CA ILE A 387 13.30 -21.05 12.83
C ILE A 387 14.09 -19.90 13.47
N LEU A 388 14.94 -19.21 12.71
CA LEU A 388 15.68 -18.06 13.21
C LEU A 388 14.76 -16.88 13.56
N LEU A 389 13.70 -16.65 12.77
CA LEU A 389 12.66 -15.69 13.11
C LEU A 389 11.96 -16.08 14.41
N LEU A 390 11.54 -17.34 14.54
CA LEU A 390 10.88 -17.84 15.75
C LEU A 390 11.78 -17.69 16.97
N PHE A 391 13.07 -18.02 16.84
CA PHE A 391 14.05 -17.83 17.91
C PHE A 391 14.15 -16.37 18.35
N ASN A 392 14.15 -15.42 17.42
CA ASN A 392 14.08 -14.00 17.74
C ASN A 392 12.79 -13.63 18.48
N VAL A 393 11.64 -14.02 17.92
CA VAL A 393 10.31 -13.70 18.49
C VAL A 393 10.17 -14.26 19.90
N LEU A 394 10.59 -15.52 20.13
CA LEU A 394 10.55 -16.14 21.44
C LEU A 394 11.55 -15.53 22.41
N SER A 395 12.75 -15.17 21.95
CA SER A 395 13.73 -14.47 22.81
C SER A 395 13.19 -13.12 23.28
N TYR A 396 12.50 -12.37 22.40
CA TYR A 396 11.76 -11.18 22.83
C TYR A 396 10.67 -11.55 23.83
N GLN A 397 9.86 -12.58 23.57
CA GLN A 397 8.79 -13.01 24.48
C GLN A 397 9.28 -13.25 25.92
N GLU A 398 10.52 -13.70 26.12
CA GLU A 398 11.12 -13.94 27.44
C GLU A 398 11.63 -12.69 28.17
N LEU A 399 11.86 -11.57 27.47
CA LEU A 399 12.26 -10.28 28.06
C LEU A 399 11.07 -9.59 28.73
N ILE A 400 10.57 -10.16 29.83
CA ILE A 400 9.34 -9.71 30.52
C ILE A 400 9.55 -8.37 31.24
N ASP A 401 10.76 -8.09 31.73
CA ASP A 401 11.06 -6.93 32.58
C ASP A 401 11.01 -5.58 31.84
N THR A 402 10.91 -5.60 30.51
CA THR A 402 10.73 -4.38 29.70
C THR A 402 9.43 -4.47 28.87
N PRO A 403 8.31 -3.91 29.37
CA PRO A 403 6.98 -4.08 28.74
C PRO A 403 6.89 -3.54 27.31
N ASN A 404 7.74 -2.56 26.96
CA ASN A 404 7.81 -1.97 25.61
C ASN A 404 8.73 -2.73 24.66
N ASN A 405 9.49 -3.73 25.13
CA ASN A 405 10.43 -4.45 24.30
C ASN A 405 9.72 -5.66 23.68
N ARG A 406 9.21 -5.48 22.46
CA ARG A 406 8.52 -6.51 21.67
C ARG A 406 9.21 -6.64 20.32
N PHE A 407 9.06 -7.79 19.68
CA PHE A 407 9.62 -7.98 18.35
C PHE A 407 8.94 -7.01 17.36
N PRO A 408 9.69 -6.15 16.62
CA PRO A 408 9.10 -5.16 15.74
C PRO A 408 8.71 -5.78 14.38
N PHE A 409 7.54 -6.41 14.33
CA PHE A 409 7.05 -7.05 13.10
C PHE A 409 6.89 -6.09 11.93
N ASN A 410 6.59 -4.81 12.19
CA ASN A 410 6.54 -3.79 11.15
C ASN A 410 7.86 -3.65 10.39
N GLN A 411 8.99 -3.59 11.10
CA GLN A 411 10.33 -3.52 10.48
C GLN A 411 10.68 -4.85 9.79
N TYR A 412 10.31 -5.98 10.42
CA TYR A 412 10.54 -7.29 9.83
C TYR A 412 9.81 -7.49 8.50
N ASN A 413 8.53 -7.15 8.46
CA ASN A 413 7.68 -7.31 7.28
C ASN A 413 8.06 -6.31 6.18
N ASP A 414 8.37 -5.06 6.53
CA ASP A 414 8.89 -4.08 5.57
C ASP A 414 10.16 -4.59 4.86
N ILE A 415 11.12 -5.14 5.61
CA ILE A 415 12.32 -5.76 5.01
C ILE A 415 11.95 -6.98 4.19
N ARG A 416 11.04 -7.86 4.66
CA ARG A 416 10.64 -9.08 3.93
C ARG A 416 10.16 -8.75 2.52
N ASP A 417 9.41 -7.67 2.39
CA ASP A 417 8.70 -7.35 1.16
C ASP A 417 9.47 -6.35 0.26
N THR A 418 10.29 -5.45 0.83
CA THR A 418 11.12 -4.51 0.05
C THR A 418 12.52 -5.04 -0.29
N GLN A 419 13.25 -5.53 0.71
CA GLN A 419 14.68 -5.88 0.62
C GLN A 419 14.92 -7.39 0.58
N LYS A 420 13.93 -8.17 1.03
CA LYS A 420 13.97 -9.61 1.31
C LYS A 420 14.95 -9.99 2.42
N TRP A 421 14.62 -11.07 3.12
CA TRP A 421 15.48 -11.68 4.13
C TRP A 421 16.44 -12.68 3.50
N SER A 422 17.70 -12.61 3.91
CA SER A 422 18.77 -13.53 3.57
C SER A 422 19.32 -14.21 4.82
N LEU A 423 20.02 -15.32 4.60
CA LEU A 423 20.79 -15.97 5.66
C LEU A 423 22.24 -15.54 5.50
N GLU A 424 22.82 -15.02 6.57
CA GLU A 424 24.23 -14.64 6.63
C GLU A 424 25.04 -15.71 7.36
N HIS A 425 26.22 -16.00 6.81
CA HIS A 425 27.19 -16.87 7.45
C HIS A 425 28.00 -16.11 8.49
N ILE A 426 28.02 -16.56 9.75
CA ILE A 426 28.72 -15.86 10.84
C ILE A 426 30.24 -15.82 10.59
N HIS A 427 30.81 -16.91 10.08
CA HIS A 427 32.17 -17.01 9.54
C HIS A 427 32.15 -17.26 8.02
N ALA A 428 33.28 -17.02 7.34
CA ALA A 428 33.42 -17.28 5.92
C ALA A 428 33.65 -18.77 5.63
N GLN A 429 32.96 -19.34 4.64
CA GLN A 429 33.15 -20.73 4.20
C GLN A 429 34.26 -20.84 3.16
N ARG A 430 34.99 -21.98 3.17
CA ARG A 430 36.13 -22.27 2.28
C ARG A 430 35.80 -22.29 0.79
N SER A 431 34.55 -22.51 0.41
CA SER A 431 34.12 -22.78 -0.98
C SER A 431 33.66 -21.55 -1.76
N GLN A 432 34.38 -20.43 -1.66
CA GLN A 432 33.97 -19.17 -2.26
C GLN A 432 34.87 -18.78 -3.43
N ASP A 433 34.25 -18.24 -4.49
CA ASP A 433 34.94 -17.79 -5.70
C ASP A 433 36.10 -16.82 -5.38
N PRO A 434 37.26 -16.96 -6.06
CA PRO A 434 38.38 -16.06 -5.87
C PRO A 434 37.99 -14.62 -6.21
N LEU A 435 38.48 -13.67 -5.41
CA LEU A 435 38.26 -12.24 -5.69
C LEU A 435 39.09 -11.85 -6.91
N LYS A 436 38.43 -11.28 -7.92
CA LYS A 436 39.04 -10.93 -9.22
C LYS A 436 39.21 -9.43 -9.47
N ARG A 437 38.40 -8.58 -8.83
CA ARG A 437 38.49 -7.13 -9.05
C ARG A 437 39.33 -6.45 -7.96
N GLU A 438 40.24 -5.60 -8.40
CA GLU A 438 41.21 -4.94 -7.53
C GLU A 438 40.60 -3.95 -6.54
N ASP A 439 39.51 -3.26 -6.93
CA ASP A 439 38.74 -2.36 -6.06
C ASP A 439 38.19 -3.10 -4.82
N ILE A 440 37.64 -4.30 -5.03
CA ILE A 440 37.11 -5.14 -3.95
C ILE A 440 38.23 -5.69 -3.08
N ILE A 441 39.35 -6.09 -3.70
CA ILE A 441 40.51 -6.65 -3.00
C ILE A 441 41.09 -5.60 -2.04
N ARG A 442 41.36 -4.39 -2.51
CA ARG A 442 41.90 -3.30 -1.68
C ARG A 442 40.98 -3.00 -0.50
N LYS A 443 39.68 -2.86 -0.76
CA LYS A 443 38.69 -2.65 0.30
C LYS A 443 38.67 -3.78 1.33
N TRP A 444 38.72 -5.04 0.89
CA TRP A 444 38.77 -6.19 1.79
C TRP A 444 40.03 -6.17 2.66
N ILE A 445 41.19 -5.77 2.10
CA ILE A 445 42.44 -5.66 2.86
C ILE A 445 42.32 -4.56 3.93
N GLU A 446 41.82 -3.38 3.56
CA GLU A 446 41.60 -2.25 4.48
C GLU A 446 40.68 -2.64 5.65
N ASP A 447 39.51 -3.21 5.34
CA ASP A 447 38.53 -3.64 6.34
C ASP A 447 39.13 -4.71 7.27
N THR A 448 39.86 -5.66 6.69
CA THR A 448 40.52 -6.74 7.44
C THR A 448 41.58 -6.16 8.38
N LEU A 449 42.51 -5.34 7.87
CA LEU A 449 43.56 -4.70 8.67
C LEU A 449 42.99 -3.83 9.80
N ALA A 450 41.94 -3.06 9.52
CA ALA A 450 41.27 -2.26 10.55
C ALA A 450 40.72 -3.16 11.67
N SER A 451 40.09 -4.28 11.32
CA SER A 451 39.48 -5.21 12.28
C SER A 451 40.49 -6.01 13.10
N ILE A 452 41.63 -6.39 12.51
CA ILE A 452 42.68 -7.19 13.18
C ILE A 452 43.78 -6.33 13.79
N SER A 453 43.73 -5.00 13.65
CA SER A 453 44.78 -4.07 14.11
C SER A 453 45.23 -4.37 15.55
N LYS A 454 44.28 -4.60 16.46
CA LYS A 454 44.48 -4.89 17.89
C LYS A 454 44.55 -6.39 18.24
N VAL A 455 44.56 -7.27 17.25
CA VAL A 455 44.65 -8.73 17.45
C VAL A 455 46.09 -9.15 17.24
N ASP A 456 46.83 -9.40 18.32
CA ASP A 456 48.24 -9.78 18.23
C ASP A 456 48.39 -11.27 17.92
N SER A 457 47.63 -12.12 18.60
CA SER A 457 47.61 -13.56 18.38
C SER A 457 46.22 -14.15 18.53
N ILE A 458 45.96 -15.27 17.86
CA ILE A 458 44.72 -16.05 17.99
C ILE A 458 45.06 -17.42 18.54
N SER A 459 44.39 -17.82 19.61
CA SER A 459 44.52 -19.18 20.16
C SER A 459 43.44 -20.08 19.57
N LYS A 460 43.81 -21.02 18.73
CA LYS A 460 42.90 -21.98 18.10
C LYS A 460 43.04 -23.32 18.78
N GLU A 461 41.92 -23.96 19.14
CA GLU A 461 41.94 -25.35 19.58
C GLU A 461 42.03 -26.25 18.34
N VAL A 462 43.16 -26.94 18.20
CA VAL A 462 43.37 -27.97 17.17
C VAL A 462 43.70 -29.25 17.92
N GLU A 463 42.92 -30.32 17.72
CA GLU A 463 43.12 -31.61 18.40
C GLU A 463 43.21 -31.52 19.94
N ASN A 464 42.37 -30.67 20.57
CA ASN A 464 42.37 -30.38 22.02
C ASN A 464 43.66 -29.74 22.56
N GLN A 465 44.51 -29.17 21.69
CA GLN A 465 45.65 -28.35 22.10
C GLN A 465 45.50 -26.89 21.61
N PRO A 466 45.81 -25.89 22.44
CA PRO A 466 45.80 -24.50 22.02
C PRO A 466 47.01 -24.21 21.14
N VAL A 467 46.77 -23.94 19.86
CA VAL A 467 47.75 -23.44 18.90
C VAL A 467 47.64 -21.92 18.84
N VAL A 468 48.70 -21.23 19.24
CA VAL A 468 48.77 -19.76 19.16
C VAL A 468 49.34 -19.36 17.82
N ILE A 469 48.55 -18.61 17.04
CA ILE A 469 48.92 -18.11 15.72
C ILE A 469 49.21 -16.62 15.85
N ASP A 470 50.44 -16.21 15.50
CA ASP A 470 50.85 -14.80 15.43
C ASP A 470 50.28 -14.14 14.16
N MET A 471 49.61 -13.00 14.33
CA MET A 471 48.99 -12.24 13.24
C MET A 471 49.94 -11.21 12.59
N ALA A 472 51.06 -10.87 13.23
CA ALA A 472 52.05 -9.93 12.70
C ALA A 472 52.53 -10.22 11.26
N PRO A 473 52.88 -11.47 10.86
CA PRO A 473 53.32 -11.75 9.49
C PRO A 473 52.22 -11.48 8.47
N TYR A 474 50.97 -11.85 8.77
CA TYR A 474 49.82 -11.64 7.89
C TYR A 474 49.47 -10.17 7.74
N LYS A 475 49.52 -9.38 8.84
CA LYS A 475 49.33 -7.91 8.78
C LYS A 475 50.37 -7.24 7.87
N LYS A 476 51.63 -7.68 7.94
CA LYS A 476 52.72 -7.15 7.13
C LYS A 476 52.54 -7.50 5.64
N GLU A 477 52.15 -8.73 5.33
CA GLU A 477 51.87 -9.13 3.94
C GLU A 477 50.67 -8.37 3.35
N LEU A 478 49.58 -8.22 4.12
CA LEU A 478 48.42 -7.42 3.69
C LEU A 478 48.78 -5.95 3.43
N SER A 479 49.58 -5.33 4.30
CA SER A 479 50.03 -3.95 4.13
C SER A 479 50.87 -3.79 2.86
N LYS A 480 51.72 -4.77 2.56
CA LYS A 480 52.53 -4.78 1.34
C LYS A 480 51.68 -4.84 0.06
N PHE A 481 50.54 -5.52 0.06
CA PHE A 481 49.63 -5.52 -1.09
C PHE A 481 48.95 -4.16 -1.32
N LEU A 482 48.69 -3.38 -0.26
CA LEU A 482 48.13 -2.03 -0.42
C LEU A 482 49.14 -1.07 -1.06
N GLU A 483 50.44 -1.23 -0.76
CA GLU A 483 51.52 -0.41 -1.31
C GLU A 483 51.88 -0.73 -2.77
N GLN A 484 51.40 -1.85 -3.33
CA GLN A 484 51.66 -2.23 -4.71
C GLN A 484 50.70 -1.50 -5.68
N ASP A 485 51.20 -1.04 -6.83
CA ASP A 485 50.37 -0.43 -7.88
C ASP A 485 49.42 -1.43 -8.56
N VAL A 486 49.85 -2.69 -8.68
CA VAL A 486 49.05 -3.80 -9.22
C VAL A 486 49.15 -4.99 -8.28
N ILE A 487 48.00 -5.48 -7.81
CA ILE A 487 47.93 -6.61 -6.88
C ILE A 487 48.00 -7.93 -7.63
N ASP A 488 48.92 -8.81 -7.20
CA ASP A 488 48.95 -10.21 -7.63
C ASP A 488 47.75 -10.97 -7.04
N ILE A 489 46.75 -11.21 -7.88
CA ILE A 489 45.46 -11.79 -7.49
C ILE A 489 45.61 -13.22 -6.96
N GLU A 490 46.48 -14.05 -7.55
CA GLU A 490 46.66 -15.43 -7.11
C GLU A 490 47.34 -15.46 -5.73
N LYS A 491 48.39 -14.66 -5.57
CA LYS A 491 49.11 -14.57 -4.29
C LYS A 491 48.22 -13.98 -3.18
N PHE A 492 47.41 -12.98 -3.50
CA PHE A 492 46.44 -12.43 -2.57
C PHE A 492 45.40 -13.48 -2.15
N ASN A 493 44.81 -14.22 -3.08
CA ASN A 493 43.80 -15.23 -2.74
C ASN A 493 44.39 -16.36 -1.88
N ASN A 494 45.64 -16.76 -2.10
CA ASN A 494 46.34 -17.72 -1.23
C ASN A 494 46.51 -17.22 0.22
N ILE A 495 46.86 -15.95 0.40
CA ILE A 495 46.99 -15.35 1.74
C ILE A 495 45.63 -15.15 2.39
N ARG A 496 44.64 -14.73 1.60
CA ARG A 496 43.24 -14.62 2.03
C ARG A 496 42.71 -15.96 2.55
N GLU A 497 42.96 -17.06 1.85
CA GLU A 497 42.55 -18.40 2.28
C GLU A 497 43.18 -18.78 3.63
N LYS A 498 44.49 -18.52 3.80
CA LYS A 498 45.17 -18.74 5.09
C LYS A 498 44.56 -17.91 6.22
N ILE A 499 44.27 -16.63 5.97
CA ILE A 499 43.64 -15.76 6.97
C ILE A 499 42.24 -16.29 7.32
N ILE A 500 41.44 -16.67 6.32
CA ILE A 500 40.12 -17.27 6.55
C ILE A 500 40.27 -18.55 7.39
N GLU A 501 41.25 -19.40 7.10
CA GLU A 501 41.52 -20.63 7.84
C GLU A 501 41.89 -20.39 9.32
N ILE A 502 42.63 -19.30 9.60
CA ILE A 502 42.95 -18.90 10.98
C ILE A 502 41.68 -18.60 11.77
N PHE A 503 40.71 -17.92 11.14
CA PHE A 503 39.43 -17.56 11.75
C PHE A 503 38.34 -18.64 11.61
N ASP A 504 38.59 -19.70 10.83
CA ASP A 504 37.67 -20.81 10.61
C ASP A 504 37.81 -21.89 11.70
N SER A 505 36.72 -22.21 12.38
CA SER A 505 36.67 -23.25 13.41
C SER A 505 35.98 -24.54 12.96
N GLY A 506 35.55 -24.65 11.69
CA GLY A 506 34.77 -25.79 11.18
C GLY A 506 33.34 -25.84 11.75
N SER A 507 32.34 -26.17 10.95
CA SER A 507 30.95 -26.24 11.43
C SER A 507 30.59 -27.66 11.86
N ILE A 508 29.96 -27.78 13.03
CA ILE A 508 29.46 -29.03 13.60
C ILE A 508 27.97 -29.18 13.27
N HIS A 509 27.23 -28.07 13.27
CA HIS A 509 25.80 -28.03 12.97
C HIS A 509 25.49 -27.05 11.86
N ASN A 510 24.54 -27.39 10.99
CA ASN A 510 24.13 -26.51 9.88
C ASN A 510 23.54 -25.16 10.32
N LEU A 511 23.11 -25.04 11.59
CA LEU A 511 22.57 -23.81 12.19
C LEU A 511 23.65 -22.97 12.91
N ASP A 512 24.79 -23.55 13.26
CA ASP A 512 25.80 -22.91 14.13
C ASP A 512 26.48 -21.68 13.51
N ASN A 513 26.36 -21.56 12.19
CA ASN A 513 26.98 -20.53 11.40
C ASN A 513 25.94 -19.66 10.67
N MET A 514 24.67 -19.69 11.07
CA MET A 514 23.59 -19.02 10.33
C MET A 514 22.93 -17.92 11.17
N ALA A 515 22.84 -16.73 10.61
CA ALA A 515 22.12 -15.61 11.21
C ALA A 515 21.16 -14.95 10.20
N LEU A 516 20.12 -14.29 10.71
CA LEU A 516 19.10 -13.66 9.87
C LEU A 516 19.45 -12.19 9.61
N LEU A 517 19.54 -11.79 8.34
CA LEU A 517 19.88 -10.42 7.93
C LEU A 517 19.21 -10.02 6.61
N SER A 518 18.92 -8.73 6.41
CA SER A 518 18.39 -8.23 5.13
C SER A 518 19.38 -8.43 3.99
N CYS A 519 18.92 -8.69 2.77
CA CYS A 519 19.80 -8.88 1.61
C CYS A 519 20.72 -7.66 1.36
N SER A 520 20.18 -6.46 1.55
CA SER A 520 20.91 -5.19 1.43
C SER A 520 22.12 -5.16 2.37
N ASN A 521 21.91 -5.47 3.64
CA ASN A 521 22.97 -5.46 4.65
C ASN A 521 23.92 -6.64 4.49
N ASN A 522 23.41 -7.80 4.10
CA ASN A 522 24.21 -9.01 3.87
C ASN A 522 25.20 -8.84 2.71
N SER A 523 24.79 -8.16 1.63
CA SER A 523 25.68 -7.86 0.51
C SER A 523 26.94 -7.07 0.90
N SER A 524 26.86 -6.30 1.99
CA SER A 524 27.99 -5.53 2.52
C SER A 524 28.95 -6.34 3.41
N LEU A 525 28.50 -7.49 3.95
CA LEU A 525 29.30 -8.34 4.83
C LEU A 525 30.12 -9.35 4.04
N ASN A 526 29.57 -9.86 2.94
CA ASN A 526 30.24 -10.69 1.93
C ASN A 526 31.16 -11.77 2.56
N ASN A 527 32.21 -12.15 1.85
CA ASN A 527 33.17 -13.19 2.24
C ASN A 527 34.22 -12.72 3.28
N ALA A 528 33.81 -11.82 4.18
CA ALA A 528 34.70 -11.24 5.19
C ALA A 528 34.90 -12.17 6.40
N ILE A 529 35.99 -11.98 7.12
CA ILE A 529 36.26 -12.71 8.37
C ILE A 529 35.32 -12.23 9.49
N PHE A 530 35.11 -13.08 10.50
CA PHE A 530 34.22 -12.79 11.63
C PHE A 530 34.44 -11.40 12.29
N PRO A 531 35.69 -10.95 12.57
CA PRO A 531 35.93 -9.60 13.12
C PRO A 531 35.37 -8.46 12.27
N VAL A 532 35.53 -8.54 10.95
CA VAL A 532 35.01 -7.54 10.01
C VAL A 532 33.49 -7.54 10.04
N LYS A 533 32.88 -8.74 9.98
CA LYS A 533 31.42 -8.89 10.04
C LYS A 533 30.84 -8.31 11.34
N ARG A 534 31.47 -8.62 12.48
CA ARG A 534 31.11 -8.07 13.79
C ARG A 534 31.15 -6.54 13.82
N ASN A 535 32.25 -5.94 13.34
CA ASN A 535 32.38 -4.47 13.30
C ASN A 535 31.32 -3.84 12.39
N ARG A 536 31.01 -4.48 11.26
CA ARG A 536 29.98 -4.00 10.34
C ARG A 536 28.58 -4.10 10.93
N ILE A 537 28.25 -5.18 11.66
CA ILE A 537 26.99 -5.31 12.40
C ILE A 537 26.85 -4.21 13.46
N ILE A 538 27.93 -3.91 14.21
CA ILE A 538 27.96 -2.80 15.18
C ILE A 538 27.74 -1.46 14.47
N GLN A 539 28.34 -1.27 13.29
CA GLN A 539 28.19 -0.05 12.51
C GLN A 539 26.76 0.12 11.98
N LEU A 540 26.17 -0.96 11.44
CA LEU A 540 24.78 -0.97 10.98
C LEU A 540 23.81 -0.63 12.12
N GLU A 541 24.07 -1.13 13.33
CA GLU A 541 23.29 -0.79 14.52
C GLU A 541 23.44 0.70 14.89
N LYS A 542 24.66 1.26 14.81
CA LYS A 542 24.89 2.71 15.04
C LYS A 542 24.21 3.59 13.98
N GLU A 543 24.11 3.09 12.76
CA GLU A 543 23.41 3.74 11.64
C GLU A 543 21.88 3.63 11.78
N GLY A 544 21.37 2.87 12.77
CA GLY A 544 19.95 2.70 13.04
C GLY A 544 19.27 1.64 12.18
N HIS A 545 20.02 0.79 11.48
CA HIS A 545 19.45 -0.33 10.74
C HIS A 545 18.86 -1.37 11.68
N PHE A 546 17.72 -1.94 11.30
CA PHE A 546 17.11 -3.02 12.05
C PHE A 546 17.93 -4.31 11.94
N ILE A 547 18.41 -4.81 13.07
CA ILE A 547 19.10 -6.10 13.19
C ILE A 547 18.33 -6.94 14.22
N PRO A 548 17.92 -8.18 13.89
CA PRO A 548 17.25 -9.04 14.85
C PRO A 548 18.12 -9.25 16.11
N LEU A 549 17.47 -9.26 17.28
CA LEU A 549 18.16 -9.36 18.57
C LEU A 549 19.12 -10.56 18.64
N CYS A 550 18.67 -11.73 18.19
CA CYS A 550 19.49 -12.93 18.23
C CYS A 550 20.67 -12.84 17.26
N THR A 551 20.48 -12.23 16.08
CA THR A 551 21.59 -11.97 15.14
C THR A 551 22.63 -11.06 15.80
N LYS A 552 22.19 -9.98 16.44
CA LYS A 552 23.08 -9.08 17.20
C LYS A 552 23.82 -9.83 18.30
N ASN A 553 23.10 -10.61 19.11
CA ASN A 553 23.67 -11.33 20.25
C ASN A 553 24.73 -12.36 19.82
N VAL A 554 24.55 -13.00 18.65
CA VAL A 554 25.56 -13.89 18.07
C VAL A 554 26.85 -13.15 17.74
N PHE A 555 26.78 -12.07 16.96
CA PHE A 555 27.98 -11.31 16.57
C PHE A 555 28.66 -10.62 17.76
N LEU A 556 27.90 -10.32 18.82
CA LEU A 556 28.43 -9.79 20.08
C LEU A 556 28.86 -10.88 21.08
N LYS A 557 28.66 -12.17 20.75
CA LYS A 557 28.95 -13.33 21.58
C LYS A 557 28.28 -13.35 22.96
N LEU A 558 27.03 -12.89 23.04
CA LEU A 558 26.29 -12.84 24.30
C LEU A 558 25.77 -14.20 24.79
N TYR A 559 25.85 -15.24 23.95
CA TYR A 559 25.48 -16.61 24.32
C TYR A 559 26.64 -17.41 24.93
N SER A 560 27.86 -16.91 24.81
CA SER A 560 29.10 -17.60 25.18
C SER A 560 29.68 -17.03 26.46
N SER A 561 30.60 -17.75 27.12
CA SER A 561 31.32 -17.23 28.28
C SER A 561 32.19 -16.03 27.89
N ALA A 562 32.35 -15.08 28.83
CA ALA A 562 33.17 -13.89 28.63
C ALA A 562 34.67 -14.19 28.44
N ASP A 563 35.11 -15.39 28.81
CA ASP A 563 36.49 -15.85 28.71
C ASP A 563 36.91 -16.19 27.27
N ASN A 564 35.95 -16.28 26.34
CA ASN A 564 36.22 -16.59 24.93
C ASN A 564 36.79 -15.39 24.16
N GLN A 565 37.66 -15.67 23.19
CA GLN A 565 38.30 -14.63 22.37
C GLN A 565 37.24 -13.84 21.58
N PRO A 566 37.14 -12.51 21.74
CA PRO A 566 36.04 -11.72 21.15
C PRO A 566 36.10 -11.61 19.62
N TYR A 567 37.23 -11.96 19.01
CA TYR A 567 37.47 -11.85 17.56
C TYR A 567 37.43 -13.20 16.82
N TYR A 568 37.21 -14.31 17.53
CA TYR A 568 37.30 -15.65 16.94
C TYR A 568 36.06 -16.47 17.25
N TRP A 569 35.20 -16.75 16.26
CA TRP A 569 33.99 -17.58 16.44
C TRP A 569 34.39 -19.05 16.60
N SER A 570 34.56 -19.49 17.86
CA SER A 570 35.08 -20.81 18.23
C SER A 570 34.02 -21.90 18.17
N THR A 571 34.44 -23.16 18.28
CA THR A 571 33.56 -24.33 18.40
C THR A 571 32.67 -24.23 19.64
N SER A 572 33.21 -23.78 20.77
CA SER A 572 32.43 -23.53 21.99
C SER A 572 31.37 -22.45 21.79
N ASP A 573 31.67 -21.39 21.04
CA ASP A 573 30.68 -20.34 20.75
C ASP A 573 29.52 -20.86 19.88
N LYS A 574 29.84 -21.70 18.90
CA LYS A 574 28.88 -22.37 18.01
C LYS A 574 27.93 -23.27 18.79
N GLU A 575 28.47 -24.13 19.65
CA GLU A 575 27.70 -25.02 20.50
C GLU A 575 26.79 -24.22 21.44
N ALA A 576 27.32 -23.18 22.10
CA ALA A 576 26.54 -22.31 22.97
C ALA A 576 25.39 -21.61 22.24
N TYR A 577 25.62 -21.18 20.99
CA TYR A 577 24.58 -20.58 20.16
C TYR A 577 23.46 -21.56 19.80
N VAL A 578 23.82 -22.76 19.31
CA VAL A 578 22.84 -23.80 18.98
C VAL A 578 22.07 -24.25 20.22
N GLU A 579 22.75 -24.39 21.34
CA GLU A 579 22.14 -24.74 22.63
C GLU A 579 21.16 -23.65 23.09
N ALA A 580 21.49 -22.36 22.94
CA ALA A 580 20.55 -21.28 23.23
C ALA A 580 19.28 -21.34 22.36
N ILE A 581 19.41 -21.68 21.06
CA ILE A 581 18.25 -21.91 20.17
C ILE A 581 17.41 -23.06 20.71
N LYS A 582 18.04 -24.20 21.01
CA LYS A 582 17.37 -25.39 21.54
C LYS A 582 16.65 -25.11 22.85
N GLN A 583 17.30 -24.42 23.79
CA GLN A 583 16.73 -24.07 25.09
C GLN A 583 15.48 -23.21 24.98
N VAL A 584 15.51 -22.16 24.14
CA VAL A 584 14.33 -21.29 23.95
C VAL A 584 13.17 -22.07 23.31
N ILE A 585 13.47 -22.93 22.33
CA ILE A 585 12.45 -23.76 21.67
C ILE A 585 11.88 -24.82 22.63
N GLU A 586 12.72 -25.52 23.37
CA GLU A 586 12.27 -26.56 24.32
C GLU A 586 11.49 -25.96 25.49
N LYS A 587 11.90 -24.79 25.99
CA LYS A 587 11.13 -24.04 26.99
C LYS A 587 9.76 -23.64 26.47
N PHE A 588 9.66 -23.26 25.19
CA PHE A 588 8.37 -23.05 24.54
C PHE A 588 7.55 -24.34 24.48
N LYS A 589 8.10 -25.46 24.00
CA LYS A 589 7.39 -26.75 23.89
C LYS A 589 6.88 -27.28 25.25
N ASN A 590 7.66 -27.05 26.31
CA ASN A 590 7.33 -27.49 27.67
C ASN A 590 6.38 -26.54 28.41
N LYS A 591 6.01 -25.40 27.79
CA LYS A 591 5.09 -24.44 28.39
C LYS A 591 3.68 -25.00 28.38
N LYS A 592 3.24 -25.56 29.51
CA LYS A 592 1.82 -25.85 29.73
C LYS A 592 1.06 -24.52 29.74
N LEU A 593 0.24 -24.29 28.71
CA LEU A 593 -0.77 -23.24 28.73
C LEU A 593 -1.69 -23.50 29.92
N LYS A 594 -1.67 -22.60 30.91
CA LYS A 594 -2.68 -22.56 31.98
C LYS A 594 -3.94 -21.91 31.48
#